data_AF-A0A453QPH1-F1
#
_entry.id   AF-A0A453QPH1-F1
#
_cell.length_a   1.000
_cell.length_b   1.000
_cell.length_c   1.000
_cell.angle_alpha   90.00
_cell.angle_beta   90.00
_cell.angle_gamma   90.00
#
_symmetry.space_group_name_H-M   'P 1'
#
loop_
_entity.id
_entity.type
_entity.pdbx_description
1 polymer ?
#
loop_
_entity_poly.entity_id
_entity_poly.type
_entity_poly.pdbx_seq_one_letter_code
_entity_poly.pdbx_strand_id
1 'polypeptide(L)' 'MEKEGVPPQQQLLFFADEGLEDARTLADHGIEDGASVCLIAINMMQG' A
#
# COMPACT_ATOMS: atom_id res chain seq x y z
N MET A 1 3.78 23.46 -8.47
CA MET A 1 4.57 22.79 -7.41
C MET A 1 3.91 21.45 -7.20
N GLU A 2 4.31 20.45 -8.00
CA GLU A 2 3.92 19.08 -7.70
C GLU A 2 4.53 18.74 -6.35
N LYS A 3 3.70 18.34 -5.39
CA LYS A 3 4.22 17.77 -4.15
C LYS A 3 4.90 16.47 -4.55
N GLU A 4 6.20 16.36 -4.33
CA GLU A 4 6.93 15.09 -4.43
C GLU A 4 6.36 14.13 -3.36
N GLY A 5 5.21 13.53 -3.68
CA GLY A 5 4.70 12.37 -2.98
C GLY A 5 5.45 11.12 -3.43
N VAL A 6 5.24 10.02 -2.74
CA VAL A 6 5.73 8.72 -3.19
C VAL A 6 4.99 8.38 -4.50
N PRO A 7 5.68 8.13 -5.63
CA PRO A 7 5.06 7.66 -6.86
C PRO A 7 4.15 6.45 -6.60
N PRO A 8 2.98 6.32 -7.24
CA PRO A 8 2.07 5.20 -7.01
C PRO A 8 2.74 3.82 -7.14
N GLN A 9 3.70 3.69 -8.06
CA GLN A 9 4.47 2.46 -8.28
C GLN A 9 5.49 2.17 -7.17
N GLN A 10 5.80 3.16 -6.34
CA GLN A 10 6.66 3.05 -5.17
C GLN A 10 5.86 2.97 -3.87
N GLN A 11 4.53 2.96 -3.94
CA GLN A 11 3.65 2.77 -2.79
C GLN A 11 3.27 1.30 -2.68
N LEU A 12 3.38 0.73 -1.48
CA LEU A 12 2.85 -0.60 -1.18
C LEU A 12 1.99 -0.53 0.10
N LEU A 13 0.74 -0.97 -0.02
CA LEU A 13 -0.20 -1.05 1.09
C LEU A 13 -0.09 -2.42 1.75
N PHE A 14 -0.03 -2.45 3.08
CA PHE A 14 0.00 -3.69 3.86
C PHE A 14 -1.10 -3.73 4.92
N PHE A 15 -1.62 -4.92 5.16
CA PHE A 15 -2.49 -5.25 6.28
C PHE A 15 -2.06 -6.59 6.89
N ALA A 16 -1.89 -6.63 8.22
CA ALA A 16 -1.58 -7.85 8.96
C ALA A 16 -0.44 -8.72 8.37
N ASP A 17 0.63 -8.06 7.88
CA ASP A 17 1.81 -8.66 7.21
C ASP A 17 1.62 -9.05 5.72
N GLU A 18 0.43 -8.86 5.15
CA GLU A 18 0.14 -9.11 3.74
C GLU A 18 0.10 -7.81 2.93
N GLY A 19 0.84 -7.78 1.81
CA GLY A 19 0.75 -6.70 0.83
C GLY A 19 -0.56 -6.80 0.05
N LEU A 20 -1.30 -5.70 -0.06
CA LEU A 20 -2.58 -5.67 -0.75
C LEU A 20 -2.37 -5.66 -2.27
N GLU A 21 -3.10 -6.51 -2.97
CA GLU A 21 -3.08 -6.60 -4.43
C GLU A 21 -4.21 -5.75 -5.03
N ASP A 22 -3.94 -5.01 -6.12
CA ASP A 22 -4.92 -4.12 -6.77
C ASP A 22 -6.19 -4.84 -7.24
N ALA A 23 -6.11 -6.17 -7.48
CA ALA A 23 -7.20 -6.98 -8.01
C ALA A 23 -8.20 -7.47 -6.94
N ARG A 24 -7.97 -7.17 -5.66
CA ARG A 24 -8.80 -7.63 -4.53
C ARG A 24 -9.46 -6.46 -3.82
N THR A 25 -10.64 -6.70 -3.25
CA THR A 25 -11.31 -5.72 -2.40
C THR A 25 -10.78 -5.78 -0.97
N LEU A 26 -10.98 -4.72 -0.18
CA LEU A 26 -10.63 -4.72 1.25
C LEU A 26 -11.30 -5.88 2.01
N ALA A 27 -12.53 -6.24 1.61
CA ALA A 27 -13.27 -7.36 2.20
C ALA A 27 -12.62 -8.72 1.89
N ASP A 28 -12.00 -8.89 0.71
CA ASP A 28 -11.27 -10.11 0.36
C ASP A 28 -10.04 -10.34 1.25
N HIS A 29 -9.49 -9.26 1.82
CA HIS A 29 -8.41 -9.30 2.81
C HIS A 29 -8.92 -9.31 4.26
N GLY A 30 -10.24 -9.39 4.48
CA GLY A 30 -10.85 -9.36 5.81
C GLY A 30 -10.68 -8.03 6.55
N ILE A 31 -10.50 -6.93 5.82
CA ILE A 31 -10.35 -5.60 6.39
C ILE A 31 -11.74 -5.04 6.69
N GLU A 32 -12.03 -4.86 7.98
CA GLU A 32 -13.29 -4.33 8.48
C GLU A 32 -13.18 -2.84 8.86
N ASP A 33 -14.32 -2.22 9.18
CA ASP A 33 -14.36 -0.86 9.72
C ASP A 33 -13.47 -0.73 10.97
N GLY A 34 -12.69 0.35 11.03
CA GLY A 34 -11.76 0.60 12.13
C GLY A 34 -10.40 -0.11 12.03
N ALA A 35 -10.18 -0.94 11.00
CA ALA A 35 -8.86 -1.50 10.73
C ALA A 35 -7.85 -0.42 10.30
N SER A 36 -6.57 -0.65 10.61
CA SER A 36 -5.46 0.22 10.19
C SER A 36 -4.64 -0.47 9.10
N VAL A 37 -4.39 0.25 8.00
CA VAL A 37 -3.50 -0.17 6.91
C VAL A 37 -2.21 0.65 6.93
N CYS A 38 -1.09 0.02 6.59
CA CYS A 38 0.21 0.68 6.54
C CYS A 38 0.61 1.00 5.09
N LEU A 39 1.06 2.22 4.84
CA LEU A 39 1.65 2.63 3.56
C LEU A 39 3.17 2.67 3.71
N ILE A 40 3.88 1.88 2.91
CA ILE A 40 5.34 1.94 2.84
C ILE A 40 5.81 2.43 1.47
N ALA A 41 6.92 3.17 1.46
CA ALA A 41 7.61 3.56 0.24
C ALA A 41 8.65 2.50 -0.12
N ILE A 42 8.43 1.75 -1.20
CA ILE A 42 9.43 0.85 -1.76
C ILE A 42 10.37 1.68 -2.64
N ASN A 43 11.49 2.10 -2.06
CA ASN A 43 12.60 2.62 -2.84
C ASN A 43 13.19 1.44 -3.61
N MET A 44 12.77 1.26 -4.86
CA MET A 44 13.52 0.43 -5.80
C MET A 44 14.96 0.91 -5.71
N MET A 45 15.88 0.08 -5.20
CA MET A 45 17.29 0.40 -5.25
C MET A 45 17.63 0.54 -6.72
N GLN A 46 17.73 1.79 -7.17
CA GLN A 46 18.11 2.14 -8.53
C GLN A 46 19.53 1.59 -8.72
N GLY A 47 19.62 0.46 -9.42
CA GLY A 47 20.88 -0.08 -9.94
C GLY A 47 21.27 0.61 -11.24
#